data_AF-A0A4R1HTI4-F1
#
_entry.id   AF-A0A4R1HTI4-F1
#
_cell.length_a   1.000
_cell.length_b   1.000
_cell.length_c   1.000
_cell.angle_alpha   90.00
_cell.angle_beta   90.00
_cell.angle_gamma   90.00
#
_symmetry.space_group_name_H-M   'P 1'
#
loop_
_entity.id
_entity.type
_entity.pdbx_description
1 polymer ?
#
loop_
_entity_poly.entity_id
_entity_poly.type
_entity_poly.pdbx_seq_one_letter_code
_entity_poly.pdbx_strand_id
1 'polypeptide(L)'
;MTATTEGTHSTYSVGRTGSTDLARTRPPRPEHYDDRHGGIRLAHLRVGLPGSEPDGAGAAASELDGLELNGPEPDRAEPDRGEPSRWEWRLSELLAPFVAWLATQDIDEPGRRRHRDAAERFLRWTHTDTGPDQNRRRRYEHHLHGHDPEHLPDARAGLDWWTDHRCILALTEPACP
;
A
#
# COMPACT_ATOMS: atom_id res chain seq x y z
N MET A 1 -35.43 0.63 80.95
CA MET A 1 -34.60 -0.57 81.18
C MET A 1 -35.07 -1.63 80.19
N THR A 2 -34.45 -1.71 79.00
CA THR A 2 -33.46 -2.77 78.60
C THR A 2 -34.07 -4.17 78.72
N ALA A 3 -34.15 -5.05 77.72
CA ALA A 3 -33.21 -5.36 76.63
C ALA A 3 -33.82 -6.49 75.73
N THR A 4 -33.48 -6.48 74.43
CA THR A 4 -33.08 -7.59 73.50
C THR A 4 -34.04 -8.83 73.37
N THR A 5 -34.32 -9.49 72.22
CA THR A 5 -33.46 -9.96 71.12
C THR A 5 -34.31 -10.67 70.03
N GLU A 6 -33.95 -10.47 68.76
CA GLU A 6 -33.98 -11.35 67.55
C GLU A 6 -35.22 -12.16 67.10
N GLY A 7 -35.48 -12.08 65.78
CA GLY A 7 -36.40 -12.94 65.05
C GLY A 7 -36.29 -12.79 63.52
N THR A 8 -35.22 -13.35 62.97
CA THR A 8 -35.10 -13.99 61.63
C THR A 8 -35.61 -13.23 60.38
N HIS A 9 -34.72 -12.49 59.72
CA HIS A 9 -34.87 -12.15 58.30
C HIS A 9 -34.42 -13.33 57.44
N SER A 10 -35.38 -13.92 56.73
CA SER A 10 -35.18 -14.97 55.74
C SER A 10 -34.50 -14.40 54.49
N THR A 11 -33.33 -14.96 54.17
CA THR A 11 -32.56 -14.74 52.96
C THR A 11 -33.23 -15.40 51.76
N TYR A 12 -33.60 -14.61 50.76
CA TYR A 12 -33.77 -15.09 49.39
C TYR A 12 -32.78 -14.34 48.50
N SER A 13 -31.74 -15.07 48.10
CA SER A 13 -30.82 -14.73 47.02
C SER A 13 -31.19 -15.57 45.80
N VAL A 14 -31.69 -14.92 44.74
CA VAL A 14 -31.65 -15.40 43.34
C VAL A 14 -31.70 -14.09 42.52
N GLY A 15 -30.62 -13.58 41.95
CA GLY A 15 -29.85 -14.18 40.86
C GLY A 15 -30.51 -13.82 39.52
N ARG A 16 -29.86 -12.95 38.72
CA ARG A 16 -29.72 -13.01 37.24
C ARG A 16 -29.40 -11.63 36.62
N THR A 17 -28.08 -11.42 36.49
CA THR A 17 -27.35 -10.91 35.33
C THR A 17 -28.08 -10.00 34.32
N GLY A 18 -27.60 -8.77 34.22
CA GLY A 18 -27.82 -7.86 33.09
C GLY A 18 -26.64 -6.90 32.92
N SER A 19 -25.41 -7.42 32.89
CA SER A 19 -24.22 -6.64 32.55
C SER A 19 -24.08 -6.67 31.03
N THR A 20 -24.56 -5.64 30.35
CA THR A 20 -24.25 -5.38 28.94
C THR A 20 -22.79 -4.99 28.83
N ASP A 21 -21.94 -6.01 28.75
CA ASP A 21 -20.57 -5.91 28.28
C ASP A 21 -20.65 -5.70 26.76
N LEU A 22 -20.53 -4.44 26.33
CA LEU A 22 -20.28 -4.10 24.93
C LEU A 22 -18.82 -4.45 24.63
N ALA A 23 -18.54 -5.75 24.57
CA ALA A 23 -17.32 -6.31 24.04
C ALA A 23 -17.26 -5.96 22.55
N ARG A 24 -16.57 -4.86 22.26
CA ARG A 24 -16.05 -4.44 20.97
C ARG A 24 -15.42 -5.66 20.28
N THR A 25 -16.18 -6.29 19.39
CA THR A 25 -15.72 -7.48 18.66
C THR A 25 -14.67 -7.02 17.66
N ARG A 26 -13.41 -7.11 18.07
CA ARG A 26 -12.25 -6.94 17.19
C ARG A 26 -12.32 -8.03 16.12
N PRO A 27 -12.17 -7.72 14.82
CA PRO A 27 -12.06 -8.76 13.80
C PRO A 27 -10.82 -9.63 14.11
N PRO A 28 -10.86 -10.93 13.76
CA PRO A 28 -9.75 -11.84 14.03
C PRO A 28 -8.46 -11.34 13.37
N ARG A 29 -7.38 -11.28 14.14
CA ARG A 29 -6.01 -11.05 13.63
C ARG A 29 -5.68 -12.14 12.61
N PRO A 30 -5.07 -11.83 11.45
CA PRO A 30 -4.41 -12.86 10.67
C PRO A 30 -3.27 -13.43 11.51
N GLU A 31 -3.34 -14.73 11.77
CA GLU A 31 -2.33 -15.47 12.52
C GLU A 31 -1.01 -15.49 11.74
N HIS A 32 0.06 -15.19 12.47
CA HIS A 32 1.44 -15.67 12.29
C HIS A 32 1.75 -16.35 10.94
N TYR A 33 2.33 -15.59 10.00
CA TYR A 33 3.08 -16.18 8.90
C TYR A 33 4.46 -16.58 9.45
N ASP A 34 4.69 -17.88 9.62
CA ASP A 34 5.95 -18.47 10.03
C ASP A 34 6.95 -18.31 8.87
N ASP A 35 7.78 -17.27 8.93
CA ASP A 35 8.90 -17.06 8.01
C ASP A 35 10.08 -17.96 8.43
N ARG A 36 9.94 -19.26 8.16
CA ARG A 36 11.06 -20.21 8.19
C ARG A 36 10.96 -21.17 7.02
N HIS A 37 12.09 -21.23 6.31
CA HIS A 37 12.49 -22.17 5.27
C HIS A 37 12.28 -21.71 3.82
N GLY A 38 13.34 -21.13 3.25
CA GLY A 38 13.44 -20.91 1.82
C GLY A 38 14.79 -20.38 1.36
N GLY A 39 15.90 -20.81 1.98
CA GLY A 39 17.24 -20.50 1.48
C GLY A 39 17.43 -21.11 0.09
N ILE A 40 17.69 -20.26 -0.92
CA ILE A 40 18.20 -20.71 -2.22
C ILE A 40 19.56 -20.04 -2.47
N ARG A 41 20.52 -20.93 -2.71
CA ARG A 41 21.93 -20.68 -2.97
C ARG A 41 22.11 -19.93 -4.29
N LEU A 42 22.79 -18.80 -4.27
CA LEU A 42 23.39 -18.19 -5.47
C LEU A 42 24.68 -18.95 -5.79
N ALA A 43 24.61 -19.85 -6.77
CA ALA A 43 25.77 -20.51 -7.34
C ALA A 43 25.60 -20.68 -8.85
N HIS A 44 26.48 -20.02 -9.59
CA HIS A 44 26.90 -20.26 -10.98
C HIS A 44 25.88 -20.07 -12.10
N LEU A 45 26.07 -19.02 -12.89
CA LEU A 45 26.13 -19.17 -14.34
C LEU A 45 27.22 -18.26 -14.92
N ARG A 46 28.21 -18.95 -15.49
CA ARG A 46 29.36 -18.46 -16.23
C ARG A 46 28.92 -18.38 -17.70
N VAL A 47 28.96 -17.21 -18.31
CA VAL A 47 28.88 -17.07 -19.77
C VAL A 47 30.10 -16.24 -20.19
N GLY A 48 31.08 -16.92 -20.77
CA GLY A 48 32.08 -16.27 -21.62
C GLY A 48 31.62 -16.33 -23.07
N LEU A 49 32.07 -15.38 -23.89
CA LEU A 49 32.40 -15.49 -25.33
C LEU A 49 32.79 -14.08 -25.87
N PRO A 50 33.46 -13.97 -27.05
CA PRO A 50 34.87 -13.65 -27.15
C PRO A 50 35.15 -12.30 -27.83
N GLY A 51 36.45 -11.99 -27.94
CA GLY A 51 36.98 -10.72 -28.44
C GLY A 51 36.79 -10.41 -29.92
N SER A 52 37.11 -9.16 -30.24
CA SER A 52 37.54 -8.68 -31.54
C SER A 52 38.22 -7.33 -31.33
N GLU A 53 39.55 -7.34 -31.28
CA GLU A 53 40.36 -6.17 -31.62
C GLU A 53 40.33 -5.99 -33.14
N PRO A 54 40.36 -4.75 -33.62
CA PRO A 54 41.19 -4.45 -34.78
C PRO A 54 42.24 -3.38 -34.43
N ASP A 55 43.50 -3.82 -34.55
CA ASP A 55 44.69 -2.99 -34.64
C ASP A 55 44.85 -2.56 -36.12
N GLY A 56 45.17 -1.29 -36.39
CA GLY A 56 45.23 -0.80 -37.77
C GLY A 56 45.34 0.71 -37.97
N ALA A 57 46.48 1.27 -37.54
CA ALA A 57 47.19 2.48 -37.97
C ALA A 57 46.63 3.35 -39.13
N GLY A 58 46.74 4.68 -38.99
CA GLY A 58 46.90 5.57 -40.16
C GLY A 58 46.63 7.07 -40.01
N ALA A 59 47.66 7.81 -39.55
CA ALA A 59 48.10 9.13 -40.05
C ALA A 59 47.18 10.39 -40.06
N ALA A 60 47.58 11.33 -39.20
CA ALA A 60 48.04 12.71 -39.51
C ALA A 60 47.06 13.88 -39.82
N ALA A 61 47.56 15.05 -39.37
CA ALA A 61 47.16 16.45 -39.61
C ALA A 61 46.10 17.00 -38.64
N SER A 62 46.48 17.75 -37.60
CA SER A 62 46.81 19.20 -37.62
C SER A 62 45.63 20.06 -38.06
N GLU A 63 45.06 20.77 -37.07
CA GLU A 63 44.53 22.15 -37.10
C GLU A 63 43.41 22.26 -36.05
N LEU A 64 43.78 22.65 -34.82
CA LEU A 64 42.81 23.26 -33.91
C LEU A 64 43.09 24.76 -33.91
N ASP A 65 42.64 25.37 -35.01
CA ASP A 65 42.32 26.79 -35.10
C ASP A 65 41.12 27.08 -34.18
N GLY A 66 41.05 28.30 -33.70
CA GLY A 66 40.24 28.71 -32.58
C GLY A 66 38.73 28.60 -32.81
N LEU A 67 38.02 28.60 -31.69
CA LEU A 67 36.90 29.51 -31.46
C LEU A 67 36.46 29.37 -30.00
N GLU A 68 36.74 30.43 -29.23
CA GLU A 68 35.89 30.82 -28.12
C GLU A 68 34.44 30.81 -28.60
N LEU A 69 33.68 29.82 -28.16
CA LEU A 69 32.24 29.91 -28.11
C LEU A 69 31.89 29.89 -26.62
N ASN A 70 31.78 31.11 -26.07
CA ASN A 70 30.88 31.40 -24.97
C ASN A 70 29.47 30.98 -25.40
N GLY A 71 29.19 29.69 -25.34
CA GLY A 71 27.84 29.18 -25.43
C GLY A 71 27.08 29.70 -24.21
N PRO A 72 25.83 30.19 -24.37
CA PRO A 72 25.01 30.45 -23.19
C PRO A 72 25.03 29.16 -22.36
N GLU A 73 25.37 29.28 -21.08
CA GLU A 73 25.16 28.17 -20.14
C GLU A 73 23.79 27.57 -20.47
N PRO A 74 23.66 26.23 -20.58
CA PRO A 74 22.34 25.64 -20.74
C PRO A 74 21.53 26.18 -19.58
N ASP A 75 20.61 27.07 -19.95
CA ASP A 75 19.59 27.63 -19.12
C ASP A 75 19.15 26.47 -18.26
N ARG A 76 19.45 26.55 -16.96
CA ARG A 76 19.09 25.51 -16.01
C ARG A 76 17.58 25.49 -16.13
N ALA A 77 17.07 24.61 -17.00
CA ALA A 77 15.67 24.34 -17.14
C ALA A 77 15.30 23.99 -15.71
N GLU A 78 14.65 24.94 -15.03
CA GLU A 78 14.11 24.68 -13.72
C GLU A 78 13.37 23.38 -13.91
N PRO A 79 13.67 22.32 -13.12
CA PRO A 79 12.95 21.08 -13.27
C PRO A 79 11.50 21.51 -13.19
N ASP A 80 10.77 21.32 -14.29
CA ASP A 80 9.37 21.68 -14.43
C ASP A 80 8.74 21.17 -13.14
N ARG A 81 8.52 22.08 -12.17
CA ARG A 81 7.83 21.77 -10.93
C ARG A 81 6.37 21.78 -11.34
N GLY A 82 6.09 20.95 -12.34
CA GLY A 82 4.86 20.86 -13.07
C GLY A 82 3.83 20.57 -12.02
N GLU A 83 2.84 21.46 -11.98
CA GLU A 83 1.72 21.28 -11.08
C GLU A 83 1.23 19.84 -11.22
N PRO A 84 0.96 19.15 -10.10
CA PRO A 84 0.49 17.77 -10.17
C PRO A 84 -0.70 17.74 -11.11
N SER A 85 -0.71 16.78 -12.02
CA SER A 85 -1.83 16.64 -12.94
C SER A 85 -3.13 16.56 -12.12
N ARG A 86 -4.25 17.04 -12.69
CA ARG A 86 -5.57 16.97 -12.02
C ARG A 86 -5.88 15.56 -11.49
N TRP A 87 -5.41 14.53 -12.19
CA TRP A 87 -5.52 13.14 -11.78
C TRP A 87 -4.67 12.82 -10.54
N GLU A 88 -3.42 13.27 -10.46
CA GLU A 88 -2.56 13.07 -9.28
C GLU A 88 -3.10 13.77 -8.03
N TRP A 89 -3.69 14.96 -8.19
CA TRP A 89 -4.46 15.61 -7.13
C TRP A 89 -5.60 14.71 -6.64
N ARG A 90 -6.42 14.20 -7.57
CA ARG A 90 -7.55 13.33 -7.23
C ARG A 90 -7.11 12.02 -6.58
N LEU A 91 -6.02 11.43 -7.05
CA LEU A 91 -5.42 10.23 -6.45
C LEU A 91 -5.00 10.50 -5.01
N SER A 92 -4.39 11.66 -4.75
CA SER A 92 -3.96 12.07 -3.42
C SER A 92 -5.14 12.29 -2.48
N GLU A 93 -6.23 12.92 -2.96
CA GLU A 93 -7.48 13.06 -2.20
C GLU A 93 -8.10 11.71 -1.83
N LEU A 94 -8.06 10.73 -2.73
CA LEU A 94 -8.59 9.39 -2.47
C LEU A 94 -7.71 8.60 -1.47
N LEU A 95 -6.39 8.74 -1.55
CA LEU A 95 -5.45 8.00 -0.71
C LEU A 95 -5.25 8.62 0.67
N ALA A 96 -5.31 9.95 0.81
CA ALA A 96 -5.08 10.64 2.07
C ALA A 96 -5.89 10.09 3.27
N PRO A 97 -7.23 9.94 3.18
CA PRO A 97 -8.01 9.37 4.29
C PRO A 97 -7.65 7.91 4.56
N PHE A 98 -7.35 7.13 3.53
CA PHE A 98 -6.94 5.74 3.68
C PHE A 98 -5.59 5.60 4.39
N VAL A 99 -4.61 6.43 4.03
CA VAL A 99 -3.29 6.46 4.69
C VAL A 99 -3.43 6.87 6.15
N ALA A 100 -4.26 7.89 6.43
CA ALA A 100 -4.56 8.30 7.80
C ALA A 100 -5.21 7.17 8.60
N TRP A 101 -6.16 6.44 8.00
CA TRP A 101 -6.80 5.29 8.63
C TRP A 101 -5.82 4.13 8.88
N LEU A 102 -4.94 3.81 7.93
CA LEU A 102 -3.91 2.78 8.09
C LEU A 102 -2.98 3.08 9.28
N ALA A 103 -2.67 4.35 9.55
CA ALA A 103 -1.86 4.74 10.70
C ALA A 103 -2.53 4.45 12.06
N THR A 104 -3.85 4.27 12.08
CA THR A 104 -4.60 3.87 13.30
C THR A 104 -4.67 2.35 13.50
N GLN A 105 -4.26 1.58 12.50
CA GLN A 105 -4.25 0.12 12.56
C GLN A 105 -2.96 -0.38 13.23
N ASP A 106 -3.04 -1.52 13.90
CA ASP A 106 -1.91 -2.22 14.54
C ASP A 106 -1.05 -2.95 13.48
N ILE A 107 -0.58 -2.18 12.49
CA ILE A 107 0.22 -2.62 11.33
C ILE A 107 1.56 -1.90 11.40
N ASP A 108 2.65 -2.61 11.10
CA ASP A 108 3.98 -2.02 11.02
C ASP A 108 4.14 -1.08 9.81
N GLU A 109 5.17 -0.24 9.83
CA GLU A 109 5.40 0.72 8.73
C GLU A 109 5.62 0.05 7.35
N PRO A 110 6.39 -1.06 7.23
CA PRO A 110 6.47 -1.81 5.98
C PRO A 110 5.12 -2.36 5.49
N GLY A 111 4.27 -2.88 6.39
CA GLY A 111 2.93 -3.34 6.07
C GLY A 111 2.04 -2.20 5.56
N ARG A 112 2.02 -1.06 6.27
CA ARG A 112 1.25 0.13 5.84
C ARG A 112 1.68 0.61 4.46
N ARG A 113 2.98 0.64 4.19
CA ARG A 113 3.52 1.02 2.88
C ARG A 113 3.03 0.07 1.78
N ARG A 114 3.14 -1.25 1.98
CA ARG A 114 2.66 -2.25 1.02
C ARG A 114 1.17 -2.08 0.71
N HIS A 115 0.33 -1.87 1.73
CA HIS A 115 -1.10 -1.68 1.53
C HIS A 115 -1.43 -0.37 0.79
N ARG A 116 -0.74 0.72 1.13
CA ARG A 116 -0.86 2.00 0.39
C ARG A 116 -0.46 1.82 -1.07
N ASP A 117 0.70 1.21 -1.32
CA ASP A 117 1.24 1.05 -2.67
C ASP A 117 0.35 0.13 -3.54
N ALA A 118 -0.23 -0.91 -2.93
CA ALA A 118 -1.24 -1.76 -3.57
C ALA A 118 -2.50 -0.98 -3.98
N ALA A 119 -3.05 -0.17 -3.07
CA ALA A 119 -4.22 0.67 -3.35
C ALA A 119 -3.91 1.73 -4.41
N GLU A 120 -2.74 2.36 -4.35
CA GLU A 120 -2.29 3.35 -5.34
C GLU A 120 -2.18 2.73 -6.74
N ARG A 121 -1.48 1.60 -6.87
CA ARG A 121 -1.32 0.89 -8.15
C ARG A 121 -2.66 0.49 -8.74
N PHE A 122 -3.56 -0.03 -7.90
CA PHE A 122 -4.92 -0.32 -8.32
C PHE A 122 -5.60 0.94 -8.86
N LEU A 123 -5.64 2.05 -8.10
CA LEU A 123 -6.31 3.29 -8.53
C LEU A 123 -5.72 3.83 -9.84
N ARG A 124 -4.40 3.81 -10.01
CA ARG A 124 -3.75 4.19 -11.27
C ARG A 124 -4.17 3.29 -12.43
N TRP A 125 -4.23 1.97 -12.21
CA TRP A 125 -4.74 1.04 -13.23
C TRP A 125 -6.22 1.26 -13.51
N THR A 126 -7.04 1.56 -12.49
CA THR A 126 -8.48 1.82 -12.69
C THR A 126 -8.74 3.06 -13.55
N HIS A 127 -7.82 4.02 -13.57
CA HIS A 127 -7.92 5.21 -14.39
C HIS A 127 -7.78 4.91 -15.90
N THR A 128 -7.05 3.86 -16.25
CA THR A 128 -6.84 3.43 -17.64
C THR A 128 -7.74 2.25 -18.05
N ASP A 129 -8.36 1.57 -17.08
CA ASP A 129 -9.33 0.49 -17.31
C ASP A 129 -10.67 1.04 -17.82
N THR A 130 -11.11 0.54 -18.97
CA THR A 130 -12.38 0.93 -19.62
C THR A 130 -13.54 -0.02 -19.29
N GLY A 131 -13.29 -1.07 -18.51
CA GLY A 131 -14.31 -2.06 -18.17
C GLY A 131 -15.29 -1.61 -17.08
N PRO A 132 -16.38 -2.36 -16.88
CA PRO A 132 -17.41 -2.04 -15.88
C PRO A 132 -16.91 -2.20 -14.43
N ASP A 133 -17.39 -1.35 -13.53
CA ASP A 133 -16.98 -1.28 -12.11
C ASP A 133 -17.13 -2.60 -11.34
N GLN A 134 -18.22 -3.35 -11.60
CA GLN A 134 -18.60 -4.55 -10.83
C GLN A 134 -17.53 -5.65 -10.83
N ASN A 135 -16.69 -5.71 -11.86
CA ASN A 135 -15.64 -6.72 -12.01
C ASN A 135 -14.23 -6.13 -12.02
N ARG A 136 -14.08 -4.85 -11.64
CA ARG A 136 -12.83 -4.10 -11.76
C ARG A 136 -11.69 -4.72 -10.95
N ARG A 137 -11.95 -5.12 -9.71
CA ARG A 137 -10.96 -5.82 -8.86
C ARG A 137 -10.50 -7.13 -9.50
N ARG A 138 -11.42 -7.96 -9.99
CA ARG A 138 -11.10 -9.24 -10.63
C ARG A 138 -10.27 -9.05 -11.91
N ARG A 139 -10.58 -8.03 -12.71
CA ARG A 139 -9.80 -7.70 -13.90
C ARG A 139 -8.39 -7.23 -13.54
N TYR A 140 -8.24 -6.41 -12.50
CA TYR A 140 -6.93 -5.99 -12.01
C TYR A 140 -6.10 -7.18 -11.53
N GLU A 141 -6.68 -8.08 -10.74
CA GLU A 141 -5.99 -9.30 -10.30
C GLU A 141 -5.57 -10.18 -11.49
N HIS A 142 -6.43 -10.30 -12.51
CA HIS A 142 -6.09 -11.02 -13.74
C HIS A 142 -4.96 -10.32 -14.53
N HIS A 143 -4.97 -9.00 -14.58
CA HIS A 143 -3.88 -8.21 -15.17
C HIS A 143 -2.56 -8.46 -14.43
N LEU A 144 -2.55 -8.40 -13.10
CA LEU A 144 -1.35 -8.72 -12.31
C LEU A 144 -0.88 -10.16 -12.54
N HIS A 145 -1.79 -11.13 -12.61
CA HIS A 145 -1.41 -12.51 -12.91
C HIS A 145 -0.62 -12.66 -14.24
N GLY A 146 -0.90 -11.82 -15.25
CA GLY A 146 -0.23 -11.87 -16.55
C GLY A 146 1.03 -11.00 -16.66
N HIS A 147 1.16 -9.97 -15.83
CA HIS A 147 2.23 -8.97 -15.94
C HIS A 147 3.17 -8.91 -14.74
N ASP A 148 2.65 -9.17 -13.54
CA ASP A 148 3.35 -8.96 -12.28
C ASP A 148 2.79 -9.88 -11.16
N PRO A 149 3.00 -11.21 -11.26
CA PRO A 149 2.36 -12.19 -10.39
C PRO A 149 2.89 -12.17 -8.94
N GLU A 150 4.13 -11.74 -8.72
CA GLU A 150 4.74 -11.64 -7.38
C GLU A 150 4.05 -10.61 -6.49
N HIS A 151 3.45 -9.58 -7.08
CA HIS A 151 2.73 -8.53 -6.35
C HIS A 151 1.26 -8.87 -6.06
N LEU A 152 0.76 -10.00 -6.58
CA LEU A 152 -0.64 -10.37 -6.41
C LEU A 152 -1.05 -10.60 -4.93
N PRO A 153 -0.25 -11.26 -4.06
CA PRO A 153 -0.61 -11.42 -2.65
C PRO A 153 -0.74 -10.08 -1.93
N ASP A 154 0.21 -9.17 -2.14
CA ASP A 154 0.20 -7.82 -1.57
C ASP A 154 -0.96 -6.98 -2.12
N ALA A 155 -1.26 -7.12 -3.41
CA ALA A 155 -2.41 -6.47 -4.04
C ALA A 155 -3.73 -6.93 -3.42
N ARG A 156 -3.92 -8.25 -3.21
CA ARG A 156 -5.12 -8.77 -2.58
C ARG A 156 -5.30 -8.24 -1.16
N ALA A 157 -4.26 -8.37 -0.33
CA ALA A 157 -4.30 -7.89 1.04
C ALA A 157 -4.57 -6.39 1.10
N GLY A 158 -3.82 -5.57 0.34
CA GLY A 158 -4.02 -4.12 0.30
C GLY A 158 -5.40 -3.71 -0.19
N LEU A 159 -5.98 -4.43 -1.15
CA LEU A 159 -7.32 -4.17 -1.66
C LEU A 159 -8.44 -4.59 -0.71
N ASP A 160 -8.22 -5.59 0.14
CA ASP A 160 -9.12 -5.90 1.24
C ASP A 160 -9.17 -4.73 2.23
N TRP A 161 -8.01 -4.25 2.70
CA TRP A 161 -7.93 -3.06 3.56
C TRP A 161 -8.56 -1.82 2.93
N TRP A 162 -8.34 -1.60 1.63
CA TRP A 162 -8.97 -0.50 0.89
C TRP A 162 -10.49 -0.62 0.84
N THR A 163 -11.00 -1.84 0.61
CA THR A 163 -12.45 -2.12 0.56
C THR A 163 -13.07 -1.86 1.94
N ASP A 164 -12.46 -2.36 3.01
CA ASP A 164 -12.91 -2.15 4.38
C ASP A 164 -12.98 -0.66 4.74
N HIS A 165 -11.94 0.09 4.41
CA HIS A 165 -11.93 1.54 4.62
C HIS A 165 -13.10 2.24 3.89
N ARG A 166 -13.37 1.87 2.64
CA ARG A 166 -14.50 2.43 1.88
C ARG A 166 -15.85 2.03 2.45
N CYS A 167 -15.99 0.82 2.96
CA CYS A 167 -17.20 0.40 3.67
C CYS A 167 -17.43 1.25 4.92
N ILE A 168 -16.38 1.54 5.70
CA ILE A 168 -16.47 2.44 6.86
C ILE A 168 -16.92 3.84 6.41
N LEU A 169 -16.29 4.41 5.39
CA LEU A 169 -16.68 5.73 4.87
C LEU A 169 -18.16 5.76 4.47
N ALA A 170 -18.63 4.76 3.71
CA ALA A 170 -20.01 4.67 3.27
C ALA A 170 -21.02 4.53 4.44
N LEU A 171 -20.61 3.92 5.56
CA LEU A 171 -21.44 3.84 6.77
C LEU A 171 -21.45 5.13 7.59
N THR A 172 -20.39 5.94 7.48
CA THR A 172 -20.22 7.19 8.23
C THR A 172 -20.65 8.43 7.47
N GLU A 173 -20.86 8.33 6.16
CA GLU A 173 -21.47 9.39 5.38
C GLU A 173 -22.92 9.56 5.85
N PRO A 174 -23.29 10.71 6.44
CA PRO A 174 -24.65 10.93 6.89
C PRO A 174 -25.57 10.84 5.68
N ALA A 175 -26.66 10.07 5.80
CA ALA A 175 -27.76 10.13 4.84
C ALA A 175 -28.15 11.60 4.72
N CYS A 176 -27.84 12.22 3.59
CA CYS A 176 -28.14 13.62 3.37
C CYS A 176 -29.68 13.78 3.47
N PRO A 177 -30.21 14.62 4.37
CA PRO A 177 -31.64 14.84 4.53
C PRO A 177 -32.28 15.52 3.31
#